data_AF-X0T5H1-F1
#
_entry.id   AF-X0T5H1-F1
#
_cell.length_a   1.000
_cell.length_b   1.000
_cell.length_c   1.000
_cell.angle_alpha   90.00
_cell.angle_beta   90.00
_cell.angle_gamma   90.00
#
_symmetry.space_group_name_H-M   'P 1'
#
loop_
_entity.id
_entity.type
_entity.pdbx_description
1 polymer ?
#
loop_
_entity_poly.entity_id
_entity_poly.type
_entity_poly.pdbx_seq_one_letter_code
_entity_poly.pdbx_strand_id
1 'polypeptide(L)'
;LPWRDIPYDEVADLPAEIDPAYVTLRAIEWNQDRLEKGFSPYSSNILAYILSGNTYAATQFIEDPIQRGKRKNRLEASPYFAVLQSLRGSDKTIHRIIDRLLGEEFTYIESITFDKDGGGEITYETPLLTEKGKSQVQSGQYINMELQ
;
A
#
# COMPACT_ATOMS: atom_id res chain seq x y z
N LEU A 1 -24.64 -37.87 -10.31
CA LEU A 1 -24.04 -36.66 -10.91
C LEU A 1 -22.54 -36.72 -10.66
N PRO A 2 -21.69 -36.65 -11.70
CA PRO A 2 -20.28 -37.06 -11.66
C PRO A 2 -19.35 -35.98 -11.07
N TRP A 3 -19.83 -35.16 -10.15
CA TRP A 3 -19.09 -34.01 -9.59
C TRP A 3 -18.78 -34.19 -8.10
N ARG A 4 -18.87 -35.41 -7.57
CA ARG A 4 -18.80 -35.67 -6.13
C ARG A 4 -17.41 -36.04 -5.61
N ASP A 5 -16.44 -36.26 -6.49
CA ASP A 5 -15.11 -36.76 -6.10
C ASP A 5 -13.99 -36.00 -6.82
N ILE A 6 -13.91 -34.68 -6.59
CA ILE A 6 -12.64 -33.96 -6.82
C ILE A 6 -11.95 -33.93 -5.45
N PRO A 7 -10.81 -34.63 -5.27
CA PRO A 7 -10.01 -34.51 -4.06
C PRO A 7 -9.66 -33.04 -3.86
N TYR A 8 -9.86 -32.54 -2.64
CA TYR A 8 -9.53 -31.15 -2.28
C TYR A 8 -8.04 -30.81 -2.53
N ASP A 9 -7.20 -31.85 -2.68
CA ASP A 9 -5.76 -31.76 -2.90
C ASP A 9 -5.36 -31.50 -4.38
N GLU A 10 -6.31 -31.35 -5.31
CA GLU A 10 -6.05 -31.09 -6.74
C GLU A 10 -6.51 -29.70 -7.24
N VAL A 11 -6.85 -28.78 -6.32
CA VAL A 11 -6.82 -27.36 -6.67
C VAL A 11 -5.38 -26.93 -6.46
N ALA A 12 -4.66 -26.65 -7.54
CA ALA A 12 -3.36 -26.02 -7.44
C ALA A 12 -3.49 -24.76 -6.56
N ASP A 13 -2.95 -24.81 -5.35
CA ASP A 13 -2.69 -23.64 -4.50
C ASP A 13 -1.70 -22.76 -5.27
N LEU A 14 -2.23 -21.93 -6.17
CA LEU A 14 -1.50 -20.82 -6.77
C LEU A 14 -2.30 -19.57 -6.42
N PRO A 15 -1.73 -18.77 -5.52
CA PRO A 15 -0.85 -17.73 -6.02
C PRO A 15 0.58 -18.15 -5.75
N ALA A 16 1.44 -18.03 -6.76
CA ALA A 16 2.87 -17.80 -6.49
C ALA A 16 2.92 -16.78 -5.35
N GLU A 17 3.51 -17.20 -4.22
CA GLU A 17 3.53 -16.48 -2.95
C GLU A 17 3.80 -15.00 -3.23
N ILE A 18 2.75 -14.16 -3.12
CA ILE A 18 2.87 -12.74 -3.40
C ILE A 18 3.76 -12.19 -2.29
N ASP A 19 5.01 -11.86 -2.62
CA ASP A 19 5.93 -11.25 -1.67
C ASP A 19 5.36 -9.90 -1.20
N PRO A 20 4.91 -9.81 0.07
CA PRO A 20 4.29 -8.60 0.59
C PRO A 20 5.25 -7.40 0.60
N ALA A 21 6.56 -7.63 0.75
CA ALA A 21 7.56 -6.59 0.74
C ALA A 21 7.72 -6.01 -0.66
N TYR A 22 7.84 -6.88 -1.67
CA TYR A 22 7.89 -6.45 -3.07
C TYR A 22 6.61 -5.69 -3.46
N VAL A 23 5.42 -6.21 -3.13
CA VAL A 23 4.15 -5.50 -3.42
C VAL A 23 4.07 -4.15 -2.73
N THR A 24 4.51 -4.06 -1.46
CA THR A 24 4.53 -2.80 -0.73
C THR A 24 5.49 -1.80 -1.40
N LEU A 25 6.66 -2.26 -1.87
CA LEU A 25 7.60 -1.44 -2.60
C LEU A 25 7.02 -0.93 -3.94
N ARG A 26 6.29 -1.78 -4.69
CA ARG A 26 5.54 -1.38 -5.89
C ARG A 26 4.44 -0.36 -5.61
N ALA A 27 3.77 -0.46 -4.46
CA ALA A 27 2.78 0.52 -4.04
C ALA A 27 3.43 1.88 -3.71
N ILE A 28 4.65 1.88 -3.15
CA ILE A 28 5.42 3.10 -2.90
C ILE A 28 5.91 3.72 -4.22
N GLU A 29 6.35 2.91 -5.20
CA GLU A 29 6.64 3.37 -6.57
C GLU A 29 5.43 4.13 -7.15
N TRP A 30 4.26 3.51 -7.12
CA TRP A 30 3.04 4.15 -7.61
C TRP A 30 2.67 5.42 -6.84
N ASN A 31 2.94 5.46 -5.55
CA ASN A 31 2.70 6.66 -4.74
C ASN A 31 3.64 7.80 -5.11
N GLN A 32 4.89 7.50 -5.43
CA GLN A 32 5.86 8.45 -5.96
C GLN A 32 5.43 8.96 -7.34
N ASP A 33 4.99 8.08 -8.24
CA ASP A 33 4.41 8.44 -9.55
C ASP A 33 3.26 9.45 -9.42
N ARG A 34 2.44 9.33 -8.37
CA ARG A 34 1.35 10.28 -8.10
C ARG A 34 1.90 11.67 -7.83
N LEU A 35 2.96 11.78 -7.03
CA LEU A 35 3.63 13.03 -6.73
C LEU A 35 4.23 13.65 -8.01
N GLU A 36 4.91 12.85 -8.84
CA GLU A 36 5.48 13.29 -10.12
C GLU A 36 4.40 13.79 -11.10
N LYS A 37 3.19 13.23 -11.02
CA LYS A 37 2.01 13.66 -11.80
C LYS A 37 1.26 14.85 -11.18
N GLY A 38 1.79 15.44 -10.10
CA GLY A 38 1.21 16.62 -9.43
C GLY A 38 0.05 16.30 -8.48
N PHE A 39 -0.16 15.03 -8.11
CA PHE A 39 -1.14 14.65 -7.10
C PHE A 39 -0.47 14.50 -5.73
N SER A 40 -1.18 14.88 -4.65
CA SER A 40 -0.68 14.66 -3.29
C SER A 40 -0.48 13.16 -3.01
N PRO A 41 0.75 12.72 -2.66
CA PRO A 41 1.03 11.34 -2.31
C PRO A 41 0.33 10.95 -1.00
N TYR A 42 0.33 9.65 -0.70
CA TYR A 42 -0.25 9.09 0.50
C TYR A 42 0.83 8.80 1.54
N SER A 43 0.56 9.13 2.80
CA SER A 43 1.41 8.73 3.93
C SER A 43 1.41 7.22 4.12
N SER A 44 2.36 6.70 4.90
CA SER A 44 2.49 5.27 5.23
C SER A 44 1.19 4.67 5.78
N ASN A 45 0.47 5.40 6.64
CA ASN A 45 -0.82 4.96 7.19
C ASN A 45 -1.86 4.74 6.09
N ILE A 46 -1.96 5.68 5.16
CA ILE A 46 -2.94 5.57 4.07
C ILE A 46 -2.53 4.46 3.11
N LEU A 47 -1.23 4.29 2.81
CA LEU A 47 -0.76 3.17 2.00
C LEU A 47 -1.08 1.82 2.66
N ALA A 48 -0.87 1.68 3.97
CA ALA A 48 -1.24 0.48 4.71
C ALA A 48 -2.75 0.19 4.65
N TYR A 49 -3.59 1.22 4.73
CA TYR A 49 -5.04 1.07 4.57
C TYR A 49 -5.46 0.72 3.15
N ILE A 50 -4.81 1.27 2.12
CA ILE A 50 -5.05 0.90 0.73
C ILE A 50 -4.72 -0.57 0.53
N LEU A 51 -3.51 -0.98 0.92
CA LEU A 51 -3.00 -2.35 0.74
C LEU A 51 -3.82 -3.40 1.49
N SER A 52 -4.29 -3.08 2.70
CA SER A 52 -5.16 -3.94 3.51
C SER A 52 -6.64 -3.90 3.13
N GLY A 53 -7.06 -2.94 2.28
CA GLY A 53 -8.48 -2.70 1.98
C GLY A 53 -9.28 -2.01 3.09
N ASN A 54 -8.62 -1.46 4.11
CA ASN A 54 -9.25 -0.84 5.27
C ASN A 54 -9.73 0.61 5.00
N THR A 55 -10.77 0.75 4.16
CA THR A 55 -11.35 2.06 3.83
C THR A 55 -11.98 2.76 5.03
N TYR A 56 -12.46 2.00 6.02
CA TYR A 56 -13.01 2.56 7.26
C TYR A 56 -11.96 3.38 8.01
N ALA A 57 -10.79 2.79 8.31
CA ALA A 57 -9.73 3.49 9.04
C ALA A 57 -9.24 4.75 8.30
N ALA A 58 -9.20 4.71 6.97
CA ALA A 58 -8.79 5.82 6.13
C ALA A 58 -9.82 6.97 6.03
N THR A 59 -11.05 6.76 6.50
CA THR A 59 -12.16 7.72 6.31
C THR A 59 -12.94 8.04 7.58
N GLN A 60 -12.65 7.38 8.71
CA GLN A 60 -13.39 7.49 9.98
C GLN A 60 -13.50 8.92 10.53
N PHE A 61 -12.51 9.78 10.27
CA PHE A 61 -12.49 11.17 10.74
C PHE A 61 -13.13 12.18 9.77
N ILE A 62 -13.67 11.73 8.63
CA ILE A 62 -14.35 12.61 7.67
C ILE A 62 -15.83 12.66 8.04
N GLU A 63 -16.29 13.78 8.59
CA GLU A 63 -17.67 13.94 9.04
C GLU A 63 -18.68 14.01 7.87
N ASP A 64 -18.36 14.76 6.82
CA ASP A 64 -19.22 14.91 5.64
C ASP A 64 -19.33 13.58 4.86
N PRO A 65 -20.53 12.97 4.78
CA PRO A 65 -20.74 11.69 4.10
C PRO A 65 -20.39 11.73 2.60
N ILE A 66 -20.59 12.86 1.93
CA ILE A 66 -20.29 13.00 0.50
C ILE A 66 -18.79 12.99 0.29
N GLN A 67 -18.05 13.76 1.10
CA GLN A 67 -16.58 13.75 1.06
C GLN A 67 -16.02 12.38 1.46
N ARG A 68 -16.62 11.72 2.46
CA ARG A 68 -16.27 10.37 2.87
C ARG A 68 -16.42 9.38 1.71
N GLY A 69 -17.55 9.42 1.01
CA GLY A 69 -17.80 8.59 -0.17
C GLY A 69 -16.80 8.86 -1.31
N LYS A 70 -16.52 10.13 -1.62
CA LYS A 70 -15.50 10.50 -2.63
C LYS A 70 -14.11 9.99 -2.25
N ARG A 71 -13.72 10.11 -0.98
CA ARG A 71 -12.43 9.59 -0.48
C ARG A 71 -12.37 8.08 -0.63
N LYS A 72 -13.41 7.36 -0.20
CA LYS A 72 -13.52 5.90 -0.31
C LYS A 72 -13.35 5.43 -1.76
N ASN A 73 -14.14 5.97 -2.68
CA ASN A 73 -14.07 5.61 -4.11
C ASN A 73 -12.66 5.84 -4.69
N ARG A 74 -11.98 6.93 -4.29
CA ARG A 74 -10.62 7.21 -4.74
C ARG A 74 -9.59 6.21 -4.20
N LEU A 75 -9.75 5.74 -2.96
CA LEU A 75 -8.86 4.72 -2.40
C LEU A 75 -9.09 3.36 -3.06
N GLU A 76 -10.35 3.00 -3.31
CA GLU A 76 -10.74 1.75 -3.99
C GLU A 76 -10.33 1.72 -5.46
N ALA A 77 -10.21 2.88 -6.10
CA ALA A 77 -9.67 3.00 -7.46
C ALA A 77 -8.14 2.80 -7.56
N SER A 78 -7.45 2.62 -6.43
CA SER A 78 -6.01 2.30 -6.43
C SER A 78 -5.78 0.92 -7.05
N PRO A 79 -4.74 0.74 -7.91
CA PRO A 79 -4.37 -0.58 -8.41
C PRO A 79 -3.88 -1.53 -7.30
N TYR A 80 -3.51 -1.00 -6.14
CA TYR A 80 -3.03 -1.78 -4.99
C TYR A 80 -4.10 -1.98 -3.91
N PHE A 81 -5.35 -1.62 -4.18
CA PHE A 81 -6.41 -1.73 -3.19
C PHE A 81 -6.64 -3.20 -2.79
N ALA A 82 -6.59 -3.46 -1.49
CA ALA A 82 -6.83 -4.76 -0.86
C ALA A 82 -5.93 -5.93 -1.35
N VAL A 83 -4.83 -5.64 -2.06
CA VAL A 83 -3.91 -6.69 -2.58
C VAL A 83 -3.31 -7.53 -1.46
N LEU A 84 -3.13 -6.95 -0.27
CA LEU A 84 -2.58 -7.62 0.92
C LEU A 84 -3.65 -7.87 2.00
N GLN A 85 -4.93 -7.94 1.63
CA GLN A 85 -6.03 -8.12 2.59
C GLN A 85 -5.99 -9.44 3.36
N SER A 86 -5.36 -10.48 2.79
CA SER A 86 -5.26 -11.82 3.40
C SER A 86 -4.18 -11.90 4.48
N LEU A 87 -3.32 -10.89 4.62
CA LEU A 87 -2.29 -10.87 5.65
C LEU A 87 -2.92 -10.80 7.04
N ARG A 88 -2.47 -11.70 7.93
CA ARG A 88 -2.87 -11.66 9.34
C ARG A 88 -2.38 -10.36 9.99
N GLY A 89 -3.29 -9.65 10.65
CA GLY A 89 -3.00 -8.33 11.24
C GLY A 89 -2.64 -7.28 10.18
N SER A 90 -3.26 -7.39 9.01
CA SER A 90 -2.95 -6.73 7.74
C SER A 90 -2.31 -5.35 7.86
N ASP A 91 -2.99 -4.36 8.45
CA ASP A 91 -2.49 -2.99 8.57
C ASP A 91 -1.17 -2.91 9.37
N LYS A 92 -1.11 -3.52 10.55
CA LYS A 92 0.11 -3.57 11.39
C LYS A 92 1.25 -4.32 10.71
N THR A 93 0.93 -5.40 10.00
CA THR A 93 1.94 -6.18 9.26
C THR A 93 2.49 -5.37 8.07
N ILE A 94 1.64 -4.66 7.34
CA ILE A 94 2.06 -3.77 6.25
C ILE A 94 2.90 -2.60 6.79
N HIS A 95 2.54 -2.04 7.96
CA HIS A 95 3.39 -1.04 8.62
C HIS A 95 4.79 -1.56 8.92
N ARG A 96 4.90 -2.76 9.51
CA ARG A 96 6.21 -3.39 9.76
C ARG A 96 7.00 -3.60 8.47
N ILE A 97 6.34 -3.94 7.38
CA ILE A 97 6.98 -4.06 6.06
C ILE A 97 7.52 -2.69 5.59
N ILE A 98 6.73 -1.62 5.69
CA ILE A 98 7.17 -0.26 5.32
C ILE A 98 8.37 0.16 6.18
N ASP A 99 8.30 -0.05 7.49
CA ASP A 99 9.40 0.29 8.42
C ASP A 99 10.66 -0.51 8.09
N ARG A 100 10.52 -1.77 7.69
CA ARG A 100 11.64 -2.60 7.26
C ARG A 100 12.23 -2.13 5.93
N LEU A 101 11.40 -1.78 4.94
CA LEU A 101 11.88 -1.21 3.67
C LEU A 101 12.65 0.10 3.88
N LEU A 102 12.25 0.90 4.86
CA LEU A 102 12.96 2.09 5.30
C LEU A 102 14.30 1.72 5.97
N GLY A 103 14.29 0.79 6.93
CA GLY A 103 15.49 0.34 7.63
C GLY A 103 16.52 -0.35 6.72
N GLU A 104 16.06 -0.99 5.64
CA GLU A 104 16.91 -1.59 4.61
C GLU A 104 17.22 -0.63 3.45
N GLU A 105 16.91 0.67 3.57
CA GLU A 105 17.25 1.74 2.61
C GLU A 105 16.66 1.56 1.20
N PHE A 106 15.60 0.77 1.04
CA PHE A 106 14.83 0.73 -0.21
C PHE A 106 13.95 1.97 -0.36
N THR A 107 13.57 2.59 0.76
CA THR A 107 12.73 3.79 0.80
C THR A 107 13.33 4.85 1.71
N TYR A 108 12.91 6.09 1.54
CA TYR A 108 13.18 7.20 2.45
C TYR A 108 11.89 7.99 2.72
N ILE A 109 11.92 8.85 3.75
CA ILE A 109 10.78 9.70 4.11
C ILE A 109 10.98 11.10 3.56
N GLU A 110 9.98 11.62 2.84
CA GLU A 110 9.93 12.98 2.32
C GLU A 110 8.83 13.77 3.05
N SER A 111 9.12 15.03 3.38
CA SER A 111 8.13 15.95 3.94
C SER A 111 7.41 16.69 2.83
N ILE A 112 6.10 16.51 2.74
CA ILE A 112 5.24 17.20 1.78
C ILE A 112 4.48 18.31 2.49
N THR A 113 4.66 19.51 1.96
CA THR A 113 4.07 20.73 2.51
C THR A 113 3.17 21.38 1.46
N PHE A 114 1.95 21.73 1.85
CA PHE A 114 1.02 22.44 1.00
C PHE A 114 0.14 23.39 1.80
N ASP A 115 -0.26 24.49 1.18
CA ASP A 115 -1.20 25.43 1.77
C ASP A 115 -2.62 24.88 1.69
N LYS A 116 -3.32 24.93 2.80
CA LYS A 116 -4.77 24.78 2.81
C LYS A 116 -5.39 26.16 2.65
N ASP A 117 -6.29 26.32 1.69
CA ASP A 117 -7.01 27.57 1.46
C ASP A 117 -7.57 28.15 2.77
N GLY A 118 -7.01 29.30 3.18
CA GLY A 118 -7.41 30.04 4.38
C GLY A 118 -7.09 29.35 5.73
N GLY A 119 -6.36 28.24 5.74
CA GLY A 119 -6.17 27.36 6.92
C GLY A 119 -4.73 27.16 7.38
N GLY A 120 -3.76 27.78 6.72
CA GLY A 120 -2.34 27.63 7.02
C GLY A 120 -1.67 26.46 6.29
N GLU A 121 -0.38 26.31 6.55
CA GLU A 121 0.48 25.29 5.96
C GLU A 121 0.25 23.92 6.61
N ILE A 122 0.07 22.88 5.79
CA ILE A 122 -0.03 21.49 6.25
C ILE A 122 1.20 20.74 5.77
N THR A 123 1.91 20.13 6.72
CA THR A 123 3.06 19.26 6.45
C THR A 123 2.77 17.84 6.91
N TYR A 124 3.10 16.86 6.07
CA TYR A 124 3.02 15.44 6.39
C TYR A 124 4.13 14.65 5.71
N GLU A 125 4.41 13.46 6.23
CA GLU A 125 5.46 12.58 5.72
C GLU A 125 4.90 11.51 4.77
N THR A 126 5.67 11.22 3.72
CA THR A 126 5.37 10.15 2.75
C THR A 126 6.61 9.31 2.48
N PRO A 127 6.49 7.97 2.36
CA PRO A 127 7.59 7.15 1.89
C PRO A 127 7.75 7.29 0.36
N LEU A 128 8.99 7.39 -0.11
CA LEU A 128 9.39 7.41 -1.52
C LEU A 128 10.55 6.42 -1.75
N LEU A 129 10.82 6.05 -3.01
CA LEU A 129 11.87 5.09 -3.34
C LEU A 129 13.25 5.75 -3.39
N THR A 130 14.24 5.10 -2.78
CA THR A 130 15.66 5.37 -3.08
C THR A 130 16.03 4.81 -4.44
N GLU A 131 17.23 5.10 -4.94
CA GLU A 131 17.76 4.44 -6.16
C GLU A 131 17.87 2.92 -6.00
N LYS A 132 18.16 2.44 -4.78
CA LYS A 132 18.13 1.01 -4.44
C LYS A 132 16.71 0.44 -4.58
N GLY A 133 15.71 1.13 -4.05
CA GLY A 133 14.30 0.78 -4.20
C GLY A 133 13.87 0.69 -5.66
N LYS A 134 14.19 1.71 -6.45
CA LYS A 134 13.89 1.74 -7.90
C LYS A 134 14.53 0.56 -8.63
N SER A 135 15.81 0.30 -8.36
CA SER A 135 16.54 -0.82 -8.96
C SER A 135 15.92 -2.18 -8.60
N GLN A 136 15.49 -2.36 -7.35
CA GLN A 136 14.80 -3.57 -6.89
C GLN A 136 13.46 -3.77 -7.61
N VAL A 137 12.70 -2.70 -7.81
CA VAL A 137 11.43 -2.78 -8.54
C VAL A 137 11.68 -3.20 -10.00
N GLN A 138 12.66 -2.59 -10.67
CA GLN A 138 13.02 -2.87 -12.05
C GLN A 138 13.56 -4.28 -12.26
N SER A 139 14.27 -4.84 -11.29
CA SER A 139 14.79 -6.21 -11.38
C SER A 139 13.69 -7.27 -11.35
N GLY A 140 12.51 -6.94 -10.80
CA GLY A 140 11.40 -7.88 -10.65
C GLY A 140 11.67 -8.99 -9.63
N GLN A 141 12.78 -8.93 -8.89
CA GLN A 141 13.15 -9.95 -7.92
C GLN A 141 12.39 -9.72 -6.61
N TYR A 142 11.93 -10.82 -6.00
CA TYR A 142 11.35 -10.77 -4.67
C TYR A 142 12.40 -10.40 -3.64
N ILE A 143 11.95 -9.62 -2.66
CA ILE A 143 12.72 -9.27 -1.49
C ILE A 143 12.38 -10.37 -0.48
N ASN A 144 13.19 -11.43 -0.44
CA ASN A 144 12.98 -12.52 0.52
C ASN A 144 13.09 -11.97 1.96
N MET A 145 11.95 -11.52 2.48
CA MET A 145 11.80 -10.96 3.81
C MET A 145 11.00 -11.97 4.63
N GLU A 146 11.67 -12.70 5.52
CA GLU A 146 10.94 -13.50 6.51
C GLU A 146 10.10 -12.56 7.39
N LEU A 147 8.77 -12.72 7.34
CA LEU A 147 7.83 -12.03 8.22
C LEU A 147 7.76 -12.81 9.53
N GLN A 148 8.46 -12.33 10.57
CA GLN A 148 8.35 -12.88 11.94
C GLN A 148 7.05 -12.45 12.63
#